data_AF-A0A368GMB5-F1
#
_entry.id   AF-A0A368GMB5-F1
#
_cell.length_a   1.000
_cell.length_b   1.000
_cell.length_c   1.000
_cell.angle_alpha   90.00
_cell.angle_beta   90.00
_cell.angle_gamma   90.00
#
_symmetry.space_group_name_H-M   'P 1'
#
loop_
_entity.id
_entity.type
_entity.pdbx_description
1 polymer ?
#
loop_
_entity_poly.entity_id
_entity_poly.type
_entity_poly.pdbx_seq_one_letter_code
_entity_poly.pdbx_strand_id
1 'polypeptide(L)'
;MTPGEFLSFIDCRSTNTALWERNYPDSDMLRFGEFVFAPVLAGQLDVEELFDTVLPELPFAMSSFPDLLTFVFTKSPAQVGCLGFIRLCEMLMEFERLIPGTLDKCEKAALECRNLSRALLLYSACCTVRRKHSAKNEPISQELEEDVNMSVEGGDDWEAVNPEAEHADCTILTMHTAWLAGELGHPVPYSKVISGAGAFFREQIASLAAREHWASEELEDHLTSVANIVELRDLLPHSLKPSLLRCEIAWELLSLWFKDSVSHFNNLELALKYLGTIEDSRLRHGVIALMWQNFIMERFKAVILLIEKTGRAPKEREARQQLQMSETRITEFLSRCHELLKMLMDDVRDSPPPAHVQRDHFIEIAQSHPPSSLHATISSRDSLVELANRQSLVNYHLVLHHYHLAVAAAVQLSSGLRVHILRILFCPIGQRAFFHSLDSHPLIPLDKVDDAVMERRHQFLEKVAEQGSDSDRRLARILSCEWNLTVDTIQTTQVLCHLRAGQDESASREMAGIAQSEHFVQTMTRLLAARTLRLAEEENTVLTSAHLSFLTTTAGDEKMRVDWSNSDWKEAVRSFGKIVAGLSLQPQFLAPFIRIGGITTQYWGIPIVD
;
A
#
# COMPACT_ATOMS: atom_id res chain seq x y z
N MET A 1 21.72 38.80 24.14
CA MET A 1 21.07 39.90 24.90
C MET A 1 22.11 41.00 25.10
N THR A 2 21.76 42.27 24.96
CA THR A 2 22.66 43.39 25.32
C THR A 2 22.62 43.65 26.83
N PRO A 3 23.65 44.26 27.44
CA PRO A 3 23.63 44.60 28.87
C PRO A 3 22.41 45.44 29.29
N GLY A 4 21.94 46.34 28.42
CA GLY A 4 20.74 47.15 28.68
C GLY A 4 19.45 46.32 28.71
N GLU A 5 19.32 45.32 27.84
CA GLU A 5 18.20 44.40 27.85
C GLU A 5 18.22 43.48 29.08
N PHE A 6 19.41 43.03 29.50
CA PHE A 6 19.59 42.25 30.72
C PHE A 6 19.14 43.01 31.97
N LEU A 7 19.54 44.27 32.10
CA LEU A 7 19.12 45.14 33.21
C LEU A 7 17.62 45.45 33.21
N SER A 8 16.95 45.35 32.06
CA SER A 8 15.49 45.45 31.96
C SER A 8 14.76 44.15 32.25
N PHE A 9 15.43 43.02 32.04
CA PHE A 9 14.90 41.67 32.27
C PHE A 9 14.96 41.28 33.76
N ILE A 10 16.01 41.74 34.45
CA ILE A 10 16.27 41.41 35.85
C ILE A 10 15.72 42.47 36.80
N ASP A 11 14.98 42.02 37.82
CA ASP A 11 14.66 42.85 38.98
C ASP A 11 15.68 42.62 40.10
N CYS A 12 16.68 43.50 40.19
CA CYS A 12 17.73 43.43 41.21
C CYS A 12 17.23 43.63 42.65
N ARG A 13 15.94 43.96 42.87
CA ARG A 13 15.35 44.14 44.21
C ARG A 13 14.78 42.86 44.80
N SER A 14 14.56 41.84 43.98
CA SER A 14 13.98 40.57 44.39
C SER A 14 15.05 39.49 44.32
N THR A 15 15.68 39.22 45.45
CA THR A 15 16.72 38.19 45.57
C THR A 15 16.09 36.82 45.79
N ASN A 16 16.56 35.80 45.07
CA ASN A 16 16.31 34.39 45.35
C ASN A 16 14.90 33.87 45.01
N THR A 17 14.26 34.45 43.99
CA THR A 17 12.99 33.91 43.43
C THR A 17 13.25 32.82 42.40
N ALA A 18 12.35 31.84 42.28
CA ALA A 18 12.43 30.85 41.22
C ALA A 18 12.16 31.53 39.85
N LEU A 19 13.05 31.29 38.89
CA LEU A 19 13.02 31.93 37.56
C LEU A 19 11.69 31.69 36.83
N TRP A 20 11.15 30.47 36.99
CA TRP A 20 9.96 29.99 36.30
C TRP A 20 8.63 30.47 36.90
N GLU A 21 8.64 31.01 38.12
CA GLU A 21 7.43 31.56 38.76
C GLU A 21 6.99 32.91 38.14
N ARG A 22 7.90 33.59 37.47
CA ARG A 22 7.68 34.93 36.91
C ARG A 22 7.01 34.92 35.53
N ASN A 23 6.74 33.74 34.94
CA ASN A 23 6.04 33.57 33.66
C ASN A 23 6.57 34.45 32.52
N TYR A 24 7.90 34.56 32.39
CA TYR A 24 8.53 35.28 31.28
C TYR A 24 8.18 34.63 29.93
N PRO A 25 8.11 35.41 28.83
CA PRO A 25 7.98 34.84 27.48
C PRO A 25 9.15 33.91 27.14
N ASP A 26 8.87 32.79 26.45
CA ASP A 26 9.89 31.82 26.00
C ASP A 26 11.05 32.47 25.24
N SER A 27 10.77 33.52 24.45
CA SER A 27 11.79 34.26 23.69
C SER A 27 12.78 34.99 24.60
N ASP A 28 12.29 35.57 25.69
CA ASP A 28 13.13 36.31 26.64
C ASP A 28 13.91 35.34 27.52
N MET A 29 13.28 34.22 27.90
CA MET A 29 13.95 33.13 28.60
C MET A 29 15.08 32.52 27.79
N LEU A 30 14.86 32.30 26.49
CA LEU A 30 15.88 31.79 25.59
C LEU A 30 17.03 32.76 25.45
N ARG A 31 16.75 34.05 25.22
CA ARG A 31 17.79 35.10 25.11
C ARG A 31 18.59 35.28 26.38
N PHE A 32 17.95 35.17 27.54
CA PHE A 32 18.61 35.24 28.85
C PHE A 32 19.51 34.03 29.06
N GLY A 33 18.99 32.83 28.85
CA GLY A 33 19.76 31.63 29.04
C GLY A 33 20.90 31.46 28.02
N GLU A 34 20.72 31.91 26.77
CA GLU A 34 21.81 32.03 25.79
C GLU A 34 22.88 33.03 26.25
N PHE A 35 22.48 34.15 26.85
CA PHE A 35 23.44 35.11 27.41
C PHE A 35 24.27 34.51 28.55
N VAL A 36 23.67 33.64 29.38
CA VAL A 36 24.35 32.97 30.49
C VAL A 36 25.24 31.80 30.01
N PHE A 37 24.72 30.91 29.16
CA PHE A 37 25.38 29.64 28.86
C PHE A 37 26.15 29.62 27.53
N ALA A 38 25.84 30.48 26.55
CA ALA A 38 26.54 30.46 25.27
C ALA A 38 28.05 30.75 25.39
N PRO A 39 28.53 31.67 26.25
CA PRO A 39 29.97 31.88 26.44
C PRO A 39 30.68 30.59 26.89
N VAL A 40 30.06 29.82 27.78
CA VAL A 40 30.62 28.54 28.26
C VAL A 40 30.60 27.49 27.16
N LEU A 41 29.47 27.33 26.46
CA LEU A 41 29.35 26.39 25.34
C LEU A 41 30.29 26.72 24.17
N ALA A 42 30.66 27.99 24.00
CA ALA A 42 31.64 28.45 23.01
C ALA A 42 33.10 28.37 23.51
N GLY A 43 33.33 28.00 24.77
CA GLY A 43 34.66 27.96 25.39
C GLY A 43 35.28 29.32 25.68
N GLN A 44 34.47 30.38 25.75
CA GLN A 44 34.89 31.75 26.10
C GLN A 44 34.91 31.97 27.62
N LEU A 45 34.22 31.12 28.38
CA LEU A 45 34.13 31.16 29.83
C LEU A 45 34.27 29.71 30.35
N ASP A 46 35.07 29.52 31.40
CA ASP A 46 35.22 28.20 32.02
C ASP A 46 34.01 27.86 32.91
N VAL A 47 33.73 26.57 33.07
CA VAL A 47 32.61 26.09 33.88
C VAL A 47 32.78 26.52 35.35
N GLU A 48 33.99 26.43 35.89
CA GLU A 48 34.30 26.87 37.26
C GLU A 48 33.97 28.37 37.44
N GLU A 49 34.38 29.22 36.51
CA GLU A 49 34.12 30.66 36.56
C GLU A 49 32.61 30.99 36.47
N LEU A 50 31.86 30.23 35.66
CA LEU A 50 30.39 30.35 35.61
C LEU A 50 29.77 30.08 36.98
N PHE A 51 30.15 28.98 37.65
CA PHE A 51 29.55 28.57 38.93
C PHE A 51 30.02 29.41 40.12
N ASP A 52 31.29 29.83 40.13
CA ASP A 52 31.87 30.56 41.26
C ASP A 52 31.58 32.06 41.21
N THR A 53 31.47 32.65 40.02
CA THR A 53 31.39 34.11 39.84
C THR A 53 30.10 34.59 39.19
N VAL A 54 29.58 33.88 38.19
CA VAL A 54 28.45 34.38 37.39
C VAL A 54 27.09 34.01 37.99
N LEU A 55 26.84 32.71 38.21
CA LEU A 55 25.54 32.24 38.71
C LEU A 55 25.19 32.77 40.12
N PRO A 56 26.12 32.89 41.09
CA PRO A 56 25.81 33.40 42.42
C PRO A 56 25.38 34.87 42.45
N GLU A 57 25.84 35.66 41.48
CA GLU A 57 25.53 37.10 41.38
C GLU A 57 24.18 37.37 40.69
N LEU A 58 23.55 36.34 40.11
CA LEU A 58 22.23 36.46 39.50
C LEU A 58 21.12 36.33 40.57
N PRO A 59 20.05 37.14 40.51
CA PRO A 59 19.02 37.16 41.56
C PRO A 59 18.00 36.01 41.47
N PHE A 60 18.42 34.85 40.96
CA PHE A 60 17.58 33.66 40.81
C PHE A 60 18.11 32.52 41.67
N ALA A 61 17.21 31.66 42.15
CA ALA A 61 17.61 30.48 42.91
C ALA A 61 18.46 29.53 42.05
N MET A 62 19.53 28.96 42.63
CA MET A 62 20.45 28.05 41.92
C MET A 62 19.71 26.85 41.28
N SER A 63 18.63 26.40 41.91
CA SER A 63 17.75 25.34 41.42
C SER A 63 17.06 25.63 40.09
N SER A 64 17.02 26.90 39.64
CA SER A 64 16.39 27.30 38.37
C SER A 64 17.31 27.15 37.16
N PHE A 65 18.64 27.16 37.35
CA PHE A 65 19.60 27.16 36.26
C PHE A 65 19.72 25.84 35.49
N PRO A 66 19.60 24.64 36.11
CA PRO A 66 19.57 23.39 35.35
C PRO A 66 18.38 23.31 34.37
N ASP A 67 17.20 23.76 34.82
CA ASP A 67 16.00 23.81 33.99
C ASP A 67 16.18 24.84 32.86
N LEU A 68 16.83 25.99 33.14
CA LEU A 68 17.18 26.99 32.12
C LEU A 68 18.18 26.46 31.10
N LEU A 69 19.24 25.79 31.54
CA LEU A 69 20.24 25.17 30.67
C LEU A 69 19.56 24.16 29.73
N THR A 70 18.71 23.31 30.28
CA THR A 70 17.95 22.32 29.53
C THR A 70 17.01 22.98 28.51
N PHE A 71 16.28 24.01 28.92
CA PHE A 71 15.40 24.79 28.05
C PHE A 71 16.18 25.43 26.89
N VAL A 72 17.28 26.12 27.19
CA VAL A 72 18.13 26.76 26.18
C VAL A 72 18.72 25.74 25.22
N PHE A 73 19.27 24.64 25.74
CA PHE A 73 19.92 23.63 24.92
C PHE A 73 18.93 22.95 23.95
N THR A 74 17.71 22.67 24.42
CA THR A 74 16.66 22.01 23.62
C THR A 74 15.96 22.95 22.63
N LYS A 75 15.97 24.27 22.88
CA LYS A 75 15.26 25.27 22.06
C LYS A 75 16.18 26.12 21.18
N SER A 76 17.44 26.28 21.55
CA SER A 76 18.38 27.13 20.81
C SER A 76 18.70 26.54 19.43
N PRO A 77 18.75 27.36 18.37
CA PRO A 77 19.17 26.93 17.04
C PRO A 77 20.70 26.85 16.89
N ALA A 78 21.49 27.29 17.87
CA ALA A 78 22.94 27.44 17.74
C ALA A 78 23.68 26.09 17.67
N GLN A 79 24.46 25.81 16.63
CA GLN A 79 25.19 24.53 16.52
C GLN A 79 26.10 24.28 17.74
N VAL A 80 26.11 23.05 18.23
CA VAL A 80 27.00 22.63 19.33
C VAL A 80 28.03 21.66 18.77
N GLY A 81 29.29 22.10 18.75
CA GLY A 81 30.43 21.26 18.40
C GLY A 81 30.93 20.42 19.57
N CYS A 82 32.00 19.67 19.35
CA CYS A 82 32.60 18.78 20.35
C CYS A 82 32.94 19.51 21.66
N LEU A 83 33.52 20.72 21.56
CA LEU A 83 33.86 21.52 22.75
C LEU A 83 32.60 21.87 23.55
N GLY A 84 31.54 22.34 22.89
CA GLY A 84 30.28 22.66 23.57
C GLY A 84 29.63 21.44 24.24
N PHE A 85 29.75 20.25 23.63
CA PHE A 85 29.28 19.01 24.26
C PHE A 85 30.10 18.64 25.51
N ILE A 86 31.42 18.79 25.46
CA ILE A 86 32.29 18.57 26.64
C ILE A 86 31.91 19.54 27.76
N ARG A 87 31.74 20.82 27.45
CA ARG A 87 31.33 21.85 28.43
C ARG A 87 29.93 21.60 28.98
N LEU A 88 29.00 21.09 28.17
CA LEU A 88 27.69 20.64 28.65
C LEU A 88 27.84 19.52 29.69
N CYS A 89 28.68 18.51 29.43
CA CYS A 89 28.91 17.43 30.37
C CYS A 89 29.50 17.94 31.70
N GLU A 90 30.45 18.88 31.64
CA GLU A 90 31.04 19.51 32.82
C GLU A 90 29.99 20.30 33.63
N MET A 91 29.17 21.12 32.96
CA MET A 91 28.09 21.86 33.62
C MET A 91 27.05 20.91 34.26
N LEU A 92 26.64 19.85 33.57
CA LEU A 92 25.70 18.86 34.11
C LEU A 92 26.28 18.09 35.30
N MET A 93 27.59 17.78 35.28
CA MET A 93 28.28 17.17 36.42
C MET A 93 28.25 18.08 37.64
N GLU A 94 28.50 19.37 37.45
CA GLU A 94 28.52 20.33 38.56
C GLU A 94 27.10 20.62 39.08
N PHE A 95 26.11 20.71 38.20
CA PHE A 95 24.71 20.83 38.62
C PHE A 95 24.21 19.59 39.35
N GLU A 96 24.56 18.37 38.94
CA GLU A 96 24.19 17.15 39.67
C GLU A 96 24.83 17.09 41.06
N ARG A 97 26.09 17.54 41.17
CA ARG A 97 26.81 17.63 42.44
C ARG A 97 26.12 18.59 43.43
N LEU A 98 25.64 19.73 42.94
CA LEU A 98 24.97 20.75 43.74
C LEU A 98 23.50 20.42 44.01
N ILE A 99 22.82 19.81 43.03
CA ILE A 99 21.38 19.55 43.03
C ILE A 99 21.17 18.11 42.50
N PRO A 100 21.18 17.10 43.38
CA PRO A 100 20.94 15.71 42.99
C PRO A 100 19.58 15.51 42.31
N GLY A 101 19.53 14.67 41.28
CA GLY A 101 18.34 14.44 40.45
C GLY A 101 18.19 15.41 39.27
N THR A 102 19.20 16.24 39.00
CA THR A 102 19.26 17.11 37.81
C THR A 102 19.34 16.26 36.54
N LEU A 103 20.15 15.19 36.55
CA LEU A 103 20.32 14.31 35.39
C LEU A 103 19.01 13.61 34.99
N ASP A 104 18.16 13.24 35.94
CA ASP A 104 16.87 12.60 35.66
C ASP A 104 15.88 13.57 35.03
N LYS A 105 15.89 14.83 35.45
CA LYS A 105 15.11 15.89 34.81
C LYS A 105 15.60 16.17 33.38
N CYS A 106 16.92 16.25 33.19
CA CYS A 106 17.53 16.48 31.89
C CYS A 106 17.27 15.32 30.93
N GLU A 107 17.37 14.07 31.40
CA GLU A 107 17.00 12.88 30.65
C GLU A 107 15.54 12.95 30.20
N LYS A 108 14.60 13.20 31.12
CA LYS A 108 13.18 13.31 30.77
C LYS A 108 12.93 14.41 29.72
N ALA A 109 13.59 15.55 29.86
CA ALA A 109 13.49 16.64 28.89
C ALA A 109 14.08 16.27 27.52
N ALA A 110 15.18 15.49 27.49
CA ALA A 110 15.76 14.98 26.26
C ALA A 110 14.77 14.06 25.52
N LEU A 111 14.17 13.10 26.22
CA LEU A 111 13.28 12.10 25.62
C LEU A 111 11.96 12.69 25.10
N GLU A 112 11.50 13.80 25.68
CA GLU A 112 10.33 14.57 25.24
C GLU A 112 10.67 15.68 24.22
N CYS A 113 11.95 15.90 23.92
CA CYS A 113 12.38 16.95 23.01
C CYS A 113 12.02 16.59 21.55
N ARG A 114 11.43 17.55 20.84
CA ARG A 114 11.12 17.42 19.40
C ARG A 114 12.35 17.59 18.51
N ASN A 115 13.36 18.31 18.97
CA ASN A 115 14.61 18.45 18.24
C ASN A 115 15.49 17.24 18.59
N LEU A 116 15.39 16.19 17.78
CA LEU A 116 16.05 14.91 18.05
C LEU A 116 17.58 15.01 18.08
N SER A 117 18.18 15.95 17.33
CA SER A 117 19.63 16.21 17.43
C SER A 117 20.03 16.69 18.83
N ARG A 118 19.23 17.59 19.43
CA ARG A 118 19.44 18.09 20.81
C ARG A 118 19.09 17.05 21.84
N ALA A 119 18.02 16.29 21.61
CA ALA A 119 17.62 15.17 22.45
C ALA A 119 18.78 14.18 22.59
N LEU A 120 19.35 13.75 21.45
CA LEU A 120 20.47 12.81 21.38
C LEU A 120 21.68 13.32 22.16
N LEU A 121 22.09 14.57 21.92
CA LEU A 121 23.23 15.18 22.62
C LEU A 121 22.98 15.31 24.12
N LEU A 122 21.81 15.79 24.54
CA LEU A 122 21.50 15.95 25.95
C LEU A 122 21.44 14.60 26.68
N TYR A 123 20.80 13.60 26.08
CA TYR A 123 20.76 12.25 26.63
C TYR A 123 22.15 11.63 26.73
N SER A 124 22.97 11.75 25.68
CA SER A 124 24.36 11.27 25.66
C SER A 124 25.22 11.94 26.74
N ALA A 125 25.01 13.24 26.98
CA ALA A 125 25.67 13.97 28.05
C ALA A 125 25.26 13.44 29.43
N CYS A 126 23.96 13.19 29.66
CA CYS A 126 23.48 12.57 30.90
C CYS A 126 24.13 11.21 31.14
N CYS A 127 24.17 10.32 30.12
CA CYS A 127 24.81 9.01 30.23
C CYS A 127 26.31 9.11 30.54
N THR A 128 27.01 10.04 29.87
CA THR A 128 28.44 10.28 30.10
C THR A 128 28.71 10.73 31.54
N VAL A 129 27.90 11.65 32.06
CA VAL A 129 28.05 12.15 33.44
C VAL A 129 27.72 11.06 34.46
N ARG A 130 26.64 10.28 34.27
CA ARG A 130 26.29 9.16 35.15
C ARG A 130 27.42 8.13 35.22
N ARG A 131 28.02 7.76 34.08
CA ARG A 131 29.15 6.83 34.03
C ARG A 131 30.36 7.35 34.81
N LYS A 132 30.70 8.65 34.66
CA LYS A 132 31.79 9.28 35.42
C LYS A 132 31.50 9.38 36.92
N HIS A 133 30.24 9.52 37.31
CA HIS A 133 29.82 9.55 38.70
C HIS A 133 29.90 8.15 39.34
N SER A 134 29.45 7.10 38.65
CA SER A 134 29.57 5.71 39.13
C SER A 134 31.03 5.27 39.29
N ALA A 135 31.90 5.61 38.34
CA ALA A 135 33.33 5.30 38.41
C ALA A 135 34.08 5.99 39.57
N LYS A 136 33.56 7.11 40.09
CA LYS A 136 34.12 7.79 41.29
C LYS A 136 33.61 7.20 42.61
N ASN A 137 32.52 6.42 42.57
CA ASN A 137 31.86 5.85 43.75
C ASN A 137 32.15 4.35 43.96
N GLU A 138 32.90 3.69 43.07
CA GLU A 138 33.44 2.35 43.35
C GLU A 138 34.50 2.47 44.46
N PRO A 139 34.32 1.81 45.62
CA PRO A 139 35.35 1.77 46.63
C PRO A 139 36.52 0.94 46.09
N ILE A 140 37.70 1.55 46.07
CA ILE A 140 38.96 0.82 45.92
C ILE A 140 38.97 -0.23 47.04
N SER A 141 38.73 -1.49 46.68
CA SER A 141 38.86 -2.63 47.58
C SER A 141 40.35 -2.84 47.82
N GLN A 142 40.94 -2.02 48.69
CA GLN A 142 42.17 -2.38 49.38
C GLN A 142 41.81 -3.50 50.34
N GLU A 143 42.05 -4.75 49.96
CA GLU A 143 42.57 -5.79 50.85
C GLU A 143 42.88 -7.07 50.05
N LEU A 144 44.07 -7.63 50.33
CA LEU A 144 44.68 -8.86 49.79
C LEU A 144 45.62 -8.70 48.58
N GLU A 145 46.61 -7.80 48.70
CA GLU A 145 47.97 -8.18 48.34
C GLU A 145 48.56 -9.02 49.47
N GLU A 146 48.53 -10.35 49.33
CA GLU A 146 49.61 -11.27 49.71
C GLU A 146 49.15 -12.71 49.40
N ASP A 147 50.06 -13.50 48.80
CA ASP A 147 49.95 -14.91 48.42
C ASP A 147 49.10 -15.29 47.20
N VAL A 148 49.71 -15.32 46.01
CA VAL A 148 50.34 -16.54 45.44
C VAL A 148 50.89 -16.19 44.06
N ASN A 149 52.21 -16.29 43.97
CA ASN A 149 52.97 -16.27 42.73
C ASN A 149 52.73 -17.58 41.97
N MET A 150 51.80 -17.59 40.99
CA MET A 150 51.74 -18.63 39.96
C MET A 150 51.39 -18.01 38.61
N SER A 151 52.41 -17.94 37.78
CA SER A 151 52.40 -17.65 36.34
C SER A 151 51.24 -18.29 35.59
N VAL A 152 50.38 -17.47 34.99
CA VAL A 152 49.65 -17.79 33.76
C VAL A 152 49.81 -16.60 32.82
N GLU A 153 50.82 -16.68 31.96
CA GLU A 153 50.89 -15.86 30.75
C GLU A 153 49.76 -16.32 29.81
N GLY A 154 48.86 -15.39 29.46
CA GLY A 154 47.75 -15.63 28.54
C GLY A 154 46.37 -15.40 29.16
N GLY A 155 46.12 -14.18 29.64
CA GLY A 155 44.76 -13.72 29.94
C GLY A 155 44.28 -12.85 28.78
N ASP A 156 43.30 -13.32 28.03
CA ASP A 156 42.48 -12.46 27.19
C ASP A 156 41.97 -11.28 28.04
N ASP A 157 42.19 -10.05 27.57
CA ASP A 157 41.58 -8.82 28.10
C ASP A 157 40.05 -8.91 27.92
N TRP A 158 39.37 -9.64 28.79
CA TRP A 158 37.92 -9.61 28.89
C TRP A 158 37.54 -8.38 29.70
N GLU A 159 37.24 -7.26 29.03
CA GLU A 159 36.55 -6.14 29.67
C GLU A 159 35.18 -6.63 30.17
N ALA A 160 34.89 -6.41 31.45
CA ALA A 160 33.59 -6.75 32.01
C ALA A 160 32.50 -5.91 31.31
N VAL A 161 31.53 -6.58 30.68
CA VAL A 161 30.38 -5.91 30.04
C VAL A 161 29.58 -5.20 31.13
N ASN A 162 29.47 -3.87 31.02
CA ASN A 162 28.57 -3.08 31.86
C ASN A 162 27.20 -2.99 31.17
N PRO A 163 26.16 -3.69 31.67
CA PRO A 163 24.84 -3.70 31.03
C PRO A 163 24.21 -2.31 30.93
N GLU A 164 24.46 -1.42 31.89
CA GLU A 164 23.92 -0.06 31.85
C GLU A 164 24.52 0.77 30.72
N ALA A 165 25.81 0.55 30.40
CA ALA A 165 26.46 1.19 29.26
C ALA A 165 25.91 0.66 27.94
N GLU A 166 25.72 -0.66 27.83
CA GLU A 166 25.12 -1.28 26.64
C GLU A 166 23.68 -0.79 26.39
N HIS A 167 22.85 -0.69 27.43
CA HIS A 167 21.48 -0.17 27.31
C HIS A 167 21.46 1.30 26.87
N ALA A 168 22.38 2.12 27.41
CA ALA A 168 22.53 3.52 27.02
C ALA A 168 22.98 3.64 25.56
N ASP A 169 23.95 2.85 25.13
CA ASP A 169 24.44 2.83 23.74
C ASP A 169 23.33 2.40 22.77
N CYS A 170 22.55 1.38 23.10
CA CYS A 170 21.38 0.96 22.31
C CYS A 170 20.31 2.05 22.22
N THR A 171 20.07 2.79 23.31
CA THR A 171 19.16 3.93 23.32
C THR A 171 19.69 5.07 22.46
N ILE A 172 20.97 5.41 22.56
CA ILE A 172 21.63 6.45 21.75
C ILE A 172 21.54 6.10 20.26
N LEU A 173 21.84 4.85 19.88
CA LEU A 173 21.69 4.38 18.51
C LEU A 173 20.24 4.46 18.02
N THR A 174 19.26 4.10 18.84
CA THR A 174 17.84 4.23 18.49
C THR A 174 17.40 5.69 18.37
N MET A 175 17.95 6.58 19.20
CA MET A 175 17.72 8.03 19.08
C MET A 175 18.34 8.60 17.81
N HIS A 176 19.52 8.10 17.40
CA HIS A 176 20.17 8.48 16.15
C HIS A 176 19.36 8.05 14.93
N THR A 177 18.91 6.80 14.89
CA THR A 177 18.02 6.33 13.81
C THR A 177 16.70 7.09 13.82
N ALA A 178 16.15 7.44 14.99
CA ALA A 178 14.95 8.27 15.09
C ALA A 178 15.17 9.67 14.50
N TRP A 179 16.34 10.26 14.72
CA TRP A 179 16.73 11.54 14.13
C TRP A 179 16.80 11.44 12.60
N LEU A 180 17.55 10.47 12.06
CA LEU A 180 17.66 10.23 10.62
C LEU A 180 16.28 10.06 9.96
N ALA A 181 15.39 9.26 10.57
CA ALA A 181 14.03 9.04 10.08
C ALA A 181 13.13 10.29 10.25
N GLY A 182 13.38 11.10 11.28
CA GLY A 182 12.72 12.38 11.50
C GLY A 182 13.00 13.41 10.41
N GLU A 183 14.21 13.41 9.84
CA GLU A 183 14.59 14.28 8.71
C GLU A 183 13.87 13.90 7.39
N LEU A 184 13.41 12.66 7.25
CA LEU A 184 12.64 12.20 6.08
C LEU A 184 11.17 12.67 6.13
N GLY A 185 10.61 12.74 7.34
CA GLY A 185 9.20 12.99 7.58
C GLY A 185 8.97 14.09 8.62
N HIS A 186 8.22 13.77 9.67
CA HIS A 186 8.02 14.67 10.80
C HIS A 186 8.78 14.17 12.02
N PRO A 187 9.55 15.04 12.70
CA PRO A 187 10.25 14.65 13.91
C PRO A 187 9.26 14.41 15.05
N VAL A 188 9.41 13.28 15.72
CA VAL A 188 8.59 12.85 16.85
C VAL A 188 9.51 12.66 18.06
N PRO A 189 9.12 13.11 19.27
CA PRO A 189 9.91 12.85 20.48
C PRO A 189 10.21 11.36 20.67
N TYR A 190 11.40 11.05 21.18
CA TYR A 190 11.86 9.68 21.34
C TYR A 190 10.94 8.84 22.24
N SER A 191 10.35 9.44 23.27
CA SER A 191 9.38 8.77 24.15
C SER A 191 8.21 8.12 23.40
N LYS A 192 7.82 8.68 22.24
CA LYS A 192 6.80 8.10 21.36
C LYS A 192 7.39 7.11 20.37
N VAL A 193 8.59 7.40 19.85
CA VAL A 193 9.29 6.51 18.90
C VAL A 193 9.50 5.13 19.50
N ILE A 194 10.03 5.05 20.73
CA ILE A 194 10.40 3.77 21.33
C ILE A 194 9.21 2.82 21.52
N SER A 195 8.01 3.36 21.79
CA SER A 195 6.77 2.57 21.95
C SER A 195 6.31 1.87 20.65
N GLY A 196 6.73 2.38 19.50
CA GLY A 196 6.37 1.89 18.17
C GLY A 196 7.58 1.70 17.25
N ALA A 197 8.78 1.53 17.79
CA ALA A 197 10.03 1.54 17.02
C ALA A 197 10.03 0.49 15.90
N GLY A 198 9.36 -0.65 16.12
CA GLY A 198 9.20 -1.69 15.11
C GLY A 198 8.39 -1.30 13.87
N ALA A 199 7.64 -0.20 13.87
CA ALA A 199 6.89 0.31 12.71
C ALA A 199 7.32 1.73 12.30
N PHE A 200 7.64 2.59 13.28
CA PHE A 200 7.94 4.00 13.08
C PHE A 200 8.92 4.26 11.93
N PHE A 201 10.05 3.56 11.87
CA PHE A 201 11.05 3.80 10.82
C PHE A 201 10.52 3.50 9.42
N ARG A 202 9.73 2.43 9.27
CA ARG A 202 9.10 2.10 7.98
C ARG A 202 7.99 3.08 7.64
N GLU A 203 7.20 3.52 8.63
CA GLU A 203 6.14 4.53 8.43
C GLU A 203 6.70 5.85 7.90
N GLN A 204 7.86 6.30 8.41
CA GLN A 204 8.52 7.52 7.94
C GLN A 204 8.95 7.41 6.47
N ILE A 205 9.54 6.26 6.09
CA ILE A 205 9.93 5.99 4.69
C ILE A 205 8.68 5.83 3.81
N ALA A 206 7.64 5.15 4.29
CA ALA A 206 6.38 4.97 3.57
C ALA A 206 5.68 6.30 3.30
N SER A 207 5.67 7.20 4.29
CA SER A 207 5.14 8.56 4.15
C SER A 207 5.91 9.37 3.11
N LEU A 208 7.25 9.28 3.10
CA LEU A 208 8.09 9.92 2.09
C LEU A 208 7.79 9.37 0.69
N ALA A 209 7.80 8.04 0.53
CA ALA A 209 7.54 7.37 -0.75
C ALA A 209 6.14 7.71 -1.30
N ALA A 210 5.13 7.79 -0.43
CA ALA A 210 3.78 8.18 -0.81
C ALA A 210 3.69 9.67 -1.20
N ARG A 211 4.41 10.56 -0.49
CA ARG A 211 4.47 11.99 -0.78
C ARG A 211 5.17 12.30 -2.10
N GLU A 212 6.22 11.53 -2.42
CA GLU A 212 7.00 11.69 -3.64
C GLU A 212 6.52 10.78 -4.79
N HIS A 213 5.46 9.99 -4.57
CA HIS A 213 4.88 9.07 -5.55
C HIS A 213 5.88 8.11 -6.19
N TRP A 214 6.77 7.52 -5.39
CA TRP A 214 7.77 6.57 -5.88
C TRP A 214 7.12 5.38 -6.59
N ALA A 215 7.60 5.06 -7.79
CA ALA A 215 7.19 3.87 -8.52
C ALA A 215 7.70 2.61 -7.82
N SER A 216 6.90 1.53 -7.85
CA SER A 216 7.27 0.25 -7.20
C SER A 216 8.58 -0.34 -7.74
N GLU A 217 8.85 -0.15 -9.02
CA GLU A 217 10.03 -0.65 -9.73
C GLU A 217 11.31 0.12 -9.36
N GLU A 218 11.18 1.38 -8.96
CA GLU A 218 12.29 2.30 -8.65
C GLU A 218 12.62 2.34 -7.15
N LEU A 219 11.96 1.51 -6.33
CA LEU A 219 12.11 1.53 -4.87
C LEU A 219 13.58 1.39 -4.44
N GLU A 220 14.32 0.41 -4.98
CA GLU A 220 15.72 0.20 -4.58
C GLU A 220 16.63 1.37 -4.98
N ASP A 221 16.35 2.05 -6.09
CA ASP A 221 17.10 3.22 -6.53
C ASP A 221 16.89 4.40 -5.55
N HIS A 222 15.66 4.59 -5.08
CA HIS A 222 15.36 5.57 -4.03
C HIS A 222 16.02 5.20 -2.69
N LEU A 223 15.98 3.92 -2.31
CA LEU A 223 16.58 3.45 -1.07
C LEU A 223 18.13 3.55 -1.06
N THR A 224 18.76 3.66 -2.22
CA THR A 224 20.23 3.78 -2.35
C THR A 224 20.71 5.20 -2.67
N SER A 225 19.81 6.11 -3.09
CA SER A 225 20.15 7.48 -3.44
C SER A 225 19.99 8.49 -2.31
N VAL A 226 19.08 8.23 -1.35
CA VAL A 226 18.83 9.13 -0.22
C VAL A 226 19.78 8.79 0.93
N ALA A 227 20.75 9.68 1.22
CA ALA A 227 21.82 9.45 2.20
C ALA A 227 21.31 8.96 3.58
N ASN A 228 20.28 9.62 4.13
CA ASN A 228 19.71 9.22 5.43
C ASN A 228 19.08 7.82 5.40
N ILE A 229 18.49 7.41 4.26
CA ILE A 229 17.90 6.07 4.11
C ILE A 229 19.01 5.02 3.99
N VAL A 230 20.10 5.32 3.30
CA VAL A 230 21.26 4.43 3.20
C VAL A 230 21.81 4.14 4.60
N GLU A 231 22.08 5.17 5.38
CA GLU A 231 22.56 5.02 6.75
C GLU A 231 21.56 4.26 7.64
N LEU A 232 20.26 4.57 7.50
CA LEU A 232 19.21 3.83 8.21
C LEU A 232 19.18 2.34 7.85
N ARG A 233 19.40 1.97 6.57
CA ARG A 233 19.43 0.56 6.14
C ARG A 233 20.63 -0.19 6.70
N ASP A 234 21.78 0.48 6.81
CA ASP A 234 22.97 -0.10 7.42
C ASP A 234 22.77 -0.35 8.92
N LEU A 235 22.08 0.57 9.60
CA LEU A 235 21.75 0.45 11.02
C LEU A 235 20.58 -0.51 11.28
N LEU A 236 19.60 -0.60 10.39
CA LEU A 236 18.34 -1.34 10.58
C LEU A 236 18.08 -2.39 9.48
N PRO A 237 19.01 -3.34 9.26
CA PRO A 237 18.91 -4.30 8.17
C PRO A 237 17.70 -5.23 8.29
N HIS A 238 17.20 -5.50 9.50
CA HIS A 238 16.03 -6.35 9.69
C HIS A 238 14.72 -5.57 9.65
N SER A 239 14.66 -4.38 10.25
CA SER A 239 13.43 -3.57 10.28
C SER A 239 13.11 -2.91 8.94
N LEU A 240 14.11 -2.64 8.09
CA LEU A 240 13.97 -1.98 6.79
C LEU A 240 14.12 -2.94 5.59
N LYS A 241 13.85 -4.23 5.80
CA LYS A 241 13.79 -5.19 4.69
C LYS A 241 12.83 -4.70 3.60
N PRO A 242 13.19 -4.80 2.30
CA PRO A 242 12.35 -4.29 1.21
C PRO A 242 10.92 -4.85 1.19
N SER A 243 10.72 -6.12 1.56
CA SER A 243 9.38 -6.71 1.66
C SER A 243 8.50 -6.01 2.68
N LEU A 244 9.06 -5.64 3.84
CA LEU A 244 8.33 -4.94 4.90
C LEU A 244 8.02 -3.48 4.49
N LEU A 245 8.97 -2.81 3.83
CA LEU A 245 8.78 -1.46 3.31
C LEU A 245 7.65 -1.42 2.26
N ARG A 246 7.61 -2.39 1.34
CA ARG A 246 6.53 -2.50 0.34
C ARG A 246 5.15 -2.61 0.99
N CYS A 247 5.03 -3.36 2.09
CA CYS A 247 3.77 -3.45 2.85
C CYS A 247 3.33 -2.10 3.41
N GLU A 248 4.26 -1.38 4.05
CA GLU A 248 3.97 -0.11 4.72
C GLU A 248 3.69 1.00 3.70
N ILE A 249 4.42 1.04 2.58
CA ILE A 249 4.15 1.96 1.46
C ILE A 249 2.76 1.71 0.89
N ALA A 250 2.41 0.44 0.60
CA ALA A 250 1.09 0.10 0.08
C ALA A 250 -0.03 0.50 1.06
N TRP A 251 0.19 0.29 2.36
CA TRP A 251 -0.74 0.68 3.42
C TRP A 251 -0.94 2.19 3.49
N GLU A 252 0.14 2.98 3.48
CA GLU A 252 0.06 4.43 3.54
C GLU A 252 -0.61 5.02 2.29
N LEU A 253 -0.28 4.51 1.10
CA LEU A 253 -0.95 4.89 -0.15
C LEU A 253 -2.46 4.67 -0.07
N LEU A 254 -2.88 3.51 0.44
CA LEU A 254 -4.29 3.17 0.55
C LEU A 254 -5.00 3.94 1.67
N SER A 255 -4.31 4.24 2.77
CA SER A 255 -4.76 5.14 3.84
C SER A 255 -5.04 6.55 3.31
N LEU A 256 -4.14 7.10 2.49
CA LEU A 256 -4.33 8.40 1.82
C LEU A 256 -5.52 8.36 0.84
N TRP A 257 -5.62 7.31 0.02
CA TRP A 257 -6.77 7.08 -0.84
C TRP A 257 -8.07 7.02 -0.04
N PHE A 258 -8.09 6.33 1.10
CA PHE A 258 -9.29 6.19 1.92
C PHE A 258 -9.71 7.51 2.57
N LYS A 259 -8.75 8.35 2.98
CA LYS A 259 -9.01 9.68 3.57
C LYS A 259 -9.52 10.69 2.54
N ASP A 260 -8.95 10.71 1.34
CA ASP A 260 -9.38 11.58 0.24
C ASP A 260 -9.19 10.89 -1.12
N SER A 261 -10.23 10.16 -1.53
CA SER A 261 -10.20 9.34 -2.75
C SER A 261 -10.33 10.14 -4.03
N VAL A 262 -10.79 11.38 -3.95
CA VAL A 262 -10.94 12.25 -5.12
C VAL A 262 -9.56 12.72 -5.56
N SER A 263 -8.74 13.17 -4.62
CA SER A 263 -7.38 13.66 -4.90
C SER A 263 -6.38 12.53 -5.08
N HIS A 264 -6.53 11.43 -4.34
CA HIS A 264 -5.53 10.35 -4.28
C HIS A 264 -6.00 9.05 -4.93
N PHE A 265 -6.85 9.11 -5.96
CA PHE A 265 -7.37 7.90 -6.61
C PHE A 265 -6.25 6.99 -7.13
N ASN A 266 -5.22 7.57 -7.75
CA ASN A 266 -4.10 6.83 -8.34
C ASN A 266 -3.28 6.04 -7.30
N ASN A 267 -3.35 6.40 -6.02
CA ASN A 267 -2.67 5.67 -4.95
C ASN A 267 -3.20 4.24 -4.81
N LEU A 268 -4.46 3.98 -5.19
CA LEU A 268 -5.03 2.63 -5.20
C LEU A 268 -4.27 1.72 -6.17
N GLU A 269 -4.04 2.18 -7.41
CA GLU A 269 -3.29 1.41 -8.41
C GLU A 269 -1.83 1.20 -7.96
N LEU A 270 -1.19 2.26 -7.45
CA LEU A 270 0.19 2.16 -6.98
C LEU A 270 0.33 1.21 -5.79
N ALA A 271 -0.60 1.23 -4.84
CA ALA A 271 -0.61 0.29 -3.72
C ALA A 271 -0.69 -1.17 -4.21
N LEU A 272 -1.52 -1.46 -5.22
CA LEU A 272 -1.61 -2.79 -5.83
C LEU A 272 -0.29 -3.21 -6.50
N LYS A 273 0.42 -2.29 -7.16
CA LYS A 273 1.75 -2.57 -7.73
C LYS A 273 2.77 -2.93 -6.66
N TYR A 274 2.79 -2.21 -5.53
CA TYR A 274 3.64 -2.57 -4.40
C TYR A 274 3.29 -3.95 -3.83
N LEU A 275 2.01 -4.24 -3.62
CA LEU A 275 1.55 -5.56 -3.15
C LEU A 275 1.99 -6.70 -4.08
N GLY A 276 1.86 -6.51 -5.39
CA GLY A 276 2.27 -7.50 -6.40
C GLY A 276 3.75 -7.87 -6.36
N THR A 277 4.61 -6.99 -5.83
CA THR A 277 6.07 -7.22 -5.71
C THR A 277 6.49 -7.88 -4.38
N ILE A 278 5.55 -8.14 -3.47
CA ILE A 278 5.85 -8.85 -2.22
C ILE A 278 5.91 -10.35 -2.51
N GLU A 279 7.06 -10.97 -2.23
CA GLU A 279 7.31 -12.40 -2.45
C GLU A 279 6.74 -13.30 -1.35
N ASP A 280 6.69 -12.81 -0.12
CA ASP A 280 6.13 -13.54 1.02
C ASP A 280 4.60 -13.57 0.93
N SER A 281 4.04 -14.69 0.49
CA SER A 281 2.60 -14.89 0.30
C SER A 281 1.82 -14.78 1.62
N ARG A 282 2.38 -15.21 2.75
CA ARG A 282 1.73 -15.12 4.06
C ARG A 282 1.62 -13.67 4.51
N LEU A 283 2.70 -12.91 4.36
CA LEU A 283 2.72 -11.49 4.69
C LEU A 283 1.79 -10.69 3.75
N ARG A 284 1.89 -10.93 2.43
CA ARG A 284 1.04 -10.29 1.43
C ARG A 284 -0.43 -10.58 1.68
N HIS A 285 -0.78 -11.84 1.96
CA HIS A 285 -2.13 -12.26 2.35
C HIS A 285 -2.66 -11.42 3.51
N GLY A 286 -1.90 -11.36 4.62
CA GLY A 286 -2.31 -10.66 5.82
C GLY A 286 -2.52 -9.16 5.60
N VAL A 287 -1.64 -8.52 4.82
CA VAL A 287 -1.76 -7.10 4.46
C VAL A 287 -2.99 -6.88 3.59
N ILE A 288 -3.20 -7.70 2.55
CA ILE A 288 -4.37 -7.57 1.67
C ILE A 288 -5.67 -7.78 2.45
N ALA A 289 -5.73 -8.76 3.35
CA ALA A 289 -6.90 -9.02 4.19
C ALA A 289 -7.24 -7.82 5.08
N LEU A 290 -6.23 -7.24 5.74
CA LEU A 290 -6.38 -6.02 6.53
C LEU A 290 -6.84 -4.84 5.66
N MET A 291 -6.23 -4.64 4.49
CA MET A 291 -6.62 -3.56 3.58
C MET A 291 -8.05 -3.69 3.08
N TRP A 292 -8.46 -4.92 2.74
CA TRP A 292 -9.82 -5.21 2.33
C TRP A 292 -10.81 -4.81 3.43
N GLN A 293 -10.55 -5.24 4.67
CA GLN A 293 -11.42 -4.94 5.81
C GLN A 293 -11.46 -3.44 6.16
N ASN A 294 -10.31 -2.77 6.16
CA ASN A 294 -10.19 -1.39 6.67
C ASN A 294 -10.56 -0.33 5.64
N PHE A 295 -10.32 -0.58 4.35
CA PHE A 295 -10.42 0.46 3.33
C PHE A 295 -11.40 0.12 2.19
N ILE A 296 -11.46 -1.14 1.75
CA ILE A 296 -12.14 -1.51 0.50
C ILE A 296 -13.58 -2.00 0.70
N MET A 297 -13.81 -2.89 1.68
CA MET A 297 -15.05 -3.68 1.80
C MET A 297 -16.32 -2.82 1.80
N GLU A 298 -16.38 -1.80 2.67
CA GLU A 298 -17.59 -0.95 2.78
C GLU A 298 -17.81 -0.10 1.52
N ARG A 299 -16.74 0.36 0.86
CA ARG A 299 -16.83 1.08 -0.41
C ARG A 299 -17.29 0.15 -1.54
N PHE A 300 -16.74 -1.05 -1.62
CA PHE A 300 -17.15 -2.08 -2.57
C PHE A 300 -18.62 -2.44 -2.40
N LYS A 301 -19.06 -2.69 -1.17
CA LYS A 301 -20.46 -2.94 -0.82
C LYS A 301 -21.38 -1.80 -1.26
N ALA A 302 -21.01 -0.55 -0.97
CA ALA A 302 -21.79 0.62 -1.36
C ALA A 302 -21.93 0.73 -2.90
N VAL A 303 -20.84 0.49 -3.65
CA VAL A 303 -20.86 0.45 -5.12
C VAL A 303 -21.83 -0.63 -5.61
N ILE A 304 -21.69 -1.86 -5.13
CA ILE A 304 -22.53 -2.99 -5.57
C ILE A 304 -24.01 -2.72 -5.25
N LEU A 305 -24.35 -2.19 -4.08
CA LEU A 305 -25.73 -1.90 -3.71
C LEU A 305 -26.35 -0.78 -4.56
N LEU A 306 -25.57 0.21 -4.99
CA LEU A 306 -26.03 1.24 -5.92
C LEU A 306 -26.26 0.69 -7.33
N ILE A 307 -25.34 -0.15 -7.82
CA ILE A 307 -25.50 -0.87 -9.09
C ILE A 307 -26.75 -1.75 -9.02
N GLU A 308 -26.93 -2.50 -7.94
CA GLU A 308 -28.10 -3.36 -7.75
C GLU A 308 -29.40 -2.57 -7.68
N LYS A 309 -29.40 -1.38 -7.05
CA LYS A 309 -30.60 -0.54 -6.97
C LYS A 309 -31.02 0.01 -8.33
N THR A 310 -30.06 0.43 -9.15
CA THR A 310 -30.34 1.14 -10.41
C THR A 310 -30.27 0.25 -11.64
N GLY A 311 -29.66 -0.94 -11.50
CA GLY A 311 -29.32 -1.85 -12.59
C GLY A 311 -28.23 -1.30 -13.52
N ARG A 312 -27.51 -0.24 -13.18
CA ARG A 312 -26.52 0.43 -14.06
C ARG A 312 -25.43 1.13 -13.27
N ALA A 313 -24.51 1.80 -13.98
CA ALA A 313 -23.52 2.68 -13.35
C ALA A 313 -24.18 3.77 -12.48
N PRO A 314 -23.70 3.99 -11.24
CA PRO A 314 -24.14 5.11 -10.41
C PRO A 314 -23.83 6.45 -11.08
N LYS A 315 -24.79 7.37 -11.11
CA LYS A 315 -24.58 8.69 -11.74
C LYS A 315 -23.64 9.56 -10.92
N GLU A 316 -22.96 10.52 -11.54
CA GLU A 316 -21.99 11.45 -10.91
C GLU A 316 -22.43 12.00 -9.55
N ARG A 317 -23.70 12.41 -9.40
CA ARG A 317 -24.23 12.91 -8.11
C ARG A 317 -24.23 11.82 -7.03
N GLU A 318 -24.68 10.61 -7.36
CA GLU A 318 -24.73 9.48 -6.43
C GLU A 318 -23.31 9.00 -6.11
N ALA A 319 -22.44 8.94 -7.12
CA ALA A 319 -21.04 8.56 -7.00
C ALA A 319 -20.29 9.47 -6.01
N ARG A 320 -20.38 10.81 -6.18
CA ARG A 320 -19.73 11.74 -5.26
C ARG A 320 -20.33 11.71 -3.86
N GLN A 321 -21.65 11.64 -3.75
CA GLN A 321 -22.33 11.74 -2.45
C GLN A 321 -22.19 10.48 -1.59
N GLN A 322 -22.20 9.29 -2.20
CA GLN A 322 -22.23 8.02 -1.48
C GLN A 322 -20.91 7.23 -1.57
N LEU A 323 -20.11 7.44 -2.62
CA LEU A 323 -18.89 6.67 -2.87
C LEU A 323 -17.60 7.49 -2.77
N GLN A 324 -17.72 8.83 -2.68
CA GLN A 324 -16.58 9.76 -2.64
C GLN A 324 -15.62 9.60 -3.82
N MET A 325 -16.13 9.21 -4.98
CA MET A 325 -15.38 9.08 -6.24
C MET A 325 -16.24 9.55 -7.42
N SER A 326 -15.61 9.88 -8.55
CA SER A 326 -16.34 10.25 -9.78
C SER A 326 -16.94 9.03 -10.47
N GLU A 327 -17.99 9.23 -11.28
CA GLU A 327 -18.63 8.17 -12.08
C GLU A 327 -17.62 7.43 -12.97
N THR A 328 -16.67 8.18 -13.54
CA THR A 328 -15.62 7.65 -14.42
C THR A 328 -14.66 6.68 -13.73
N ARG A 329 -14.50 6.77 -12.41
CA ARG A 329 -13.55 5.97 -11.63
C ARG A 329 -14.17 4.72 -11.01
N ILE A 330 -15.49 4.55 -11.08
CA ILE A 330 -16.18 3.41 -10.46
C ILE A 330 -15.77 2.09 -11.11
N THR A 331 -15.72 2.05 -12.45
CA THR A 331 -15.28 0.86 -13.18
C THR A 331 -13.84 0.50 -12.83
N GLU A 332 -12.96 1.51 -12.77
CA GLU A 332 -11.56 1.32 -12.40
C GLU A 332 -11.40 0.81 -10.96
N PHE A 333 -12.18 1.34 -10.01
CA PHE A 333 -12.22 0.84 -8.64
C PHE A 333 -12.65 -0.63 -8.57
N LEU A 334 -13.71 -1.02 -9.30
CA LEU A 334 -14.14 -2.42 -9.37
C LEU A 334 -13.08 -3.33 -10.00
N SER A 335 -12.33 -2.82 -10.99
CA SER A 335 -11.18 -3.53 -11.56
C SER A 335 -10.10 -3.79 -10.51
N ARG A 336 -9.72 -2.77 -9.74
CA ARG A 336 -8.74 -2.95 -8.64
C ARG A 336 -9.25 -3.88 -7.54
N CYS A 337 -10.54 -3.84 -7.23
CA CYS A 337 -11.14 -4.77 -6.26
C CYS A 337 -10.98 -6.25 -6.69
N HIS A 338 -11.25 -6.59 -7.95
CA HIS A 338 -11.11 -8.00 -8.37
C HIS A 338 -9.63 -8.43 -8.46
N GLU A 339 -8.71 -7.54 -8.81
CA GLU A 339 -7.27 -7.82 -8.78
C GLU A 339 -6.78 -8.12 -7.36
N LEU A 340 -7.21 -7.30 -6.39
CA LEU A 340 -6.90 -7.50 -4.99
C LEU A 340 -7.45 -8.84 -4.46
N LEU A 341 -8.71 -9.16 -4.78
CA LEU A 341 -9.34 -10.44 -4.41
C LEU A 341 -8.63 -11.63 -5.06
N LYS A 342 -8.15 -11.48 -6.30
CA LYS A 342 -7.39 -12.52 -6.99
C LYS A 342 -6.04 -12.78 -6.31
N MET A 343 -5.28 -11.74 -5.97
CA MET A 343 -4.04 -11.90 -5.19
C MET A 343 -4.30 -12.63 -3.87
N LEU A 344 -5.39 -12.25 -3.17
CA LEU A 344 -5.77 -12.89 -1.91
C LEU A 344 -6.13 -14.38 -2.07
N MET A 345 -6.80 -14.75 -3.17
CA MET A 345 -7.09 -16.14 -3.51
C MET A 345 -5.83 -16.96 -3.79
N ASP A 346 -4.89 -16.37 -4.53
CA ASP A 346 -3.64 -17.02 -4.91
C ASP A 346 -2.77 -17.26 -3.65
N ASP A 347 -2.67 -16.27 -2.76
CA ASP A 347 -1.84 -16.36 -1.55
C ASP A 347 -2.35 -17.38 -0.52
N VAL A 348 -3.66 -17.63 -0.46
CA VAL A 348 -4.27 -18.55 0.52
C VAL A 348 -4.04 -20.01 0.18
N ARG A 349 -3.89 -20.32 -1.12
CA ARG A 349 -3.68 -21.71 -1.58
C ARG A 349 -2.35 -22.27 -1.08
N ASP A 350 -1.32 -21.42 -1.06
CA ASP A 350 0.06 -21.80 -0.75
C ASP A 350 0.63 -21.02 0.45
N SER A 351 -0.22 -20.57 1.38
CA SER A 351 0.23 -19.74 2.51
C SER A 351 1.09 -20.55 3.49
N PRO A 352 2.37 -20.20 3.69
CA PRO A 352 3.18 -20.81 4.74
C PRO A 352 2.66 -20.40 6.13
N PRO A 353 3.10 -21.09 7.20
CA PRO A 353 2.82 -20.67 8.57
C PRO A 353 3.39 -19.28 8.84
N PRO A 354 2.82 -18.52 9.81
CA PRO A 354 3.35 -17.21 10.20
C PRO A 354 4.83 -17.28 10.57
N ALA A 355 5.65 -16.47 9.91
CA ALA A 355 7.07 -16.36 10.23
C ALA A 355 7.32 -15.34 11.35
N HIS A 356 8.38 -15.56 12.12
CA HIS A 356 8.85 -14.57 13.07
C HIS A 356 9.51 -13.39 12.35
N VAL A 357 9.04 -12.18 12.64
CA VAL A 357 9.65 -10.95 12.12
C VAL A 357 10.86 -10.64 12.98
N GLN A 358 12.05 -10.84 12.41
CA GLN A 358 13.30 -10.44 13.05
C GLN A 358 13.31 -8.92 13.30
N ARG A 359 13.76 -8.52 14.49
CA ARG A 359 13.98 -7.13 14.87
C ARG A 359 15.47 -6.87 15.03
N ASP A 360 15.87 -5.61 14.87
CA ASP A 360 17.25 -5.21 15.11
C ASP A 360 17.55 -5.20 16.62
N HIS A 361 18.67 -5.81 16.99
CA HIS A 361 18.97 -6.16 18.38
C HIS A 361 18.99 -4.96 19.34
N PHE A 362 19.58 -3.84 18.92
CA PHE A 362 19.65 -2.65 19.77
C PHE A 362 18.28 -2.00 19.98
N ILE A 363 17.34 -2.12 19.04
CA ILE A 363 15.95 -1.67 19.26
C ILE A 363 15.29 -2.55 20.32
N GLU A 364 15.49 -3.86 20.24
CA GLU A 364 14.93 -4.81 21.21
C GLU A 364 15.45 -4.52 22.63
N ILE A 365 16.75 -4.28 22.78
CA ILE A 365 17.36 -3.87 24.06
C ILE A 365 16.79 -2.54 24.54
N ALA A 366 16.71 -1.52 23.69
CA ALA A 366 16.19 -0.20 24.07
C ALA A 366 14.71 -0.25 24.50
N GLN A 367 13.93 -1.22 23.97
CA GLN A 367 12.54 -1.44 24.35
C GLN A 367 12.38 -2.26 25.63
N SER A 368 13.22 -3.27 25.85
CA SER A 368 13.18 -4.13 27.05
C SER A 368 13.79 -3.44 28.28
N HIS A 369 14.80 -2.61 28.06
CA HIS A 369 15.51 -1.83 29.07
C HIS A 369 15.47 -0.33 28.74
N PRO A 370 14.28 0.29 28.73
CA PRO A 370 14.15 1.70 28.42
C PRO A 370 14.76 2.59 29.52
N PRO A 371 15.09 3.86 29.22
CA PRO A 371 15.55 4.81 30.22
C PRO A 371 14.61 4.90 31.43
N SER A 372 15.18 5.20 32.60
CA SER A 372 14.42 5.16 33.87
C SER A 372 13.18 6.04 33.88
N SER A 373 13.25 7.17 33.18
CA SER A 373 12.14 8.10 32.98
C SER A 373 10.98 7.57 32.11
N LEU A 374 11.14 6.44 31.40
CA LEU A 374 10.14 5.84 30.50
C LEU A 374 9.57 4.48 30.97
N HIS A 375 10.12 3.87 32.02
CA HIS A 375 9.73 2.51 32.48
C HIS A 375 8.22 2.30 32.70
N ALA A 376 7.46 3.33 33.07
CA ALA A 376 6.02 3.23 33.34
C ALA A 376 5.11 3.49 32.11
N THR A 377 5.69 3.85 30.95
CA THR A 377 4.93 4.45 29.84
C THR A 377 4.98 3.68 28.52
N ILE A 378 5.80 2.63 28.43
CA ILE A 378 5.97 1.89 27.17
C ILE A 378 4.95 0.75 27.10
N SER A 379 3.95 0.93 26.24
CA SER A 379 3.09 -0.15 25.75
C SER A 379 3.49 -0.43 24.31
N SER A 380 3.88 -1.68 24.02
CA SER A 380 4.24 -2.09 22.66
C SER A 380 2.99 -2.05 21.78
N ARG A 381 3.01 -1.23 20.73
CA ARG A 381 2.00 -1.29 19.67
C ARG A 381 2.38 -2.37 18.67
N ASP A 382 1.42 -3.22 18.31
CA ASP A 382 1.60 -4.16 17.20
C ASP A 382 1.83 -3.37 15.90
N SER A 383 2.88 -3.73 15.17
CA SER A 383 3.17 -3.20 13.84
C SER A 383 2.25 -3.81 12.77
N LEU A 384 2.12 -3.16 11.60
CA LEU A 384 1.34 -3.70 10.48
C LEU A 384 1.75 -5.13 10.11
N VAL A 385 3.06 -5.40 10.08
CA VAL A 385 3.62 -6.71 9.72
C VAL A 385 3.21 -7.78 10.73
N GLU A 386 3.21 -7.46 12.02
CA GLU A 386 2.77 -8.39 13.07
C GLU A 386 1.26 -8.64 13.01
N LEU A 387 0.47 -7.60 12.76
CA LEU A 387 -0.96 -7.73 12.56
C LEU A 387 -1.27 -8.57 11.33
N ALA A 388 -0.54 -8.37 10.22
CA ALA A 388 -0.67 -9.13 8.98
C ALA A 388 -0.35 -10.61 9.21
N ASN A 389 0.78 -10.92 9.85
CA ASN A 389 1.18 -12.30 10.13
C ASN A 389 0.20 -13.04 11.04
N ARG A 390 -0.51 -12.33 11.92
CA ARG A 390 -1.53 -12.89 12.82
C ARG A 390 -2.92 -13.06 12.18
N GLN A 391 -3.15 -12.56 10.97
CA GLN A 391 -4.47 -12.66 10.32
C GLN A 391 -4.90 -14.11 10.14
N SER A 392 -6.18 -14.41 10.40
CA SER A 392 -6.78 -15.67 9.99
C SER A 392 -6.69 -15.82 8.47
N LEU A 393 -6.46 -17.05 7.99
CA LEU A 393 -6.60 -17.31 6.57
C LEU A 393 -8.05 -17.07 6.16
N VAL A 394 -8.23 -16.41 5.03
CA VAL A 394 -9.58 -16.18 4.49
C VAL A 394 -10.13 -17.48 3.92
N ASN A 395 -11.46 -17.56 3.88
CA ASN A 395 -12.16 -18.64 3.20
C ASN A 395 -12.05 -18.45 1.69
N TYR A 396 -11.26 -19.31 1.04
CA TYR A 396 -11.02 -19.28 -0.40
C TYR A 396 -12.32 -19.16 -1.23
N HIS A 397 -13.34 -19.96 -0.90
CA HIS A 397 -14.60 -19.98 -1.63
C HIS A 397 -15.41 -18.69 -1.45
N LEU A 398 -15.35 -18.09 -0.26
CA LEU A 398 -15.98 -16.79 -0.01
C LEU A 398 -15.29 -15.68 -0.79
N VAL A 399 -13.95 -15.69 -0.86
CA VAL A 399 -13.20 -14.72 -1.67
C VAL A 399 -13.48 -14.92 -3.16
N LEU A 400 -13.50 -16.17 -3.65
CA LEU A 400 -13.88 -16.49 -5.03
C LEU A 400 -15.28 -15.98 -5.38
N HIS A 401 -16.23 -16.12 -4.45
CA HIS A 401 -17.59 -15.61 -4.63
C HIS A 401 -17.62 -14.07 -4.74
N HIS A 402 -16.86 -13.35 -3.90
CA HIS A 402 -16.70 -11.90 -4.02
C HIS A 402 -15.96 -11.50 -5.30
N TYR A 403 -14.98 -12.28 -5.73
CA TYR A 403 -14.24 -12.07 -6.97
C TYR A 403 -15.19 -12.16 -8.18
N HIS A 404 -16.05 -13.17 -8.25
CA HIS A 404 -17.08 -13.27 -9.29
C HIS A 404 -17.99 -12.04 -9.34
N LEU A 405 -18.42 -11.55 -8.19
CA LEU A 405 -19.24 -10.35 -8.10
C LEU A 405 -18.48 -9.09 -8.59
N ALA A 406 -17.22 -8.93 -8.17
CA ALA A 406 -16.39 -7.80 -8.58
C ALA A 406 -16.14 -7.79 -10.10
N VAL A 407 -15.81 -8.95 -10.68
CA VAL A 407 -15.62 -9.11 -12.13
C VAL A 407 -16.93 -8.85 -12.88
N ALA A 408 -18.05 -9.44 -12.45
CA ALA A 408 -19.34 -9.23 -13.11
C ALA A 408 -19.79 -7.77 -13.07
N ALA A 409 -19.58 -7.08 -11.94
CA ALA A 409 -19.88 -5.66 -11.80
C ALA A 409 -18.98 -4.80 -12.69
N ALA A 410 -17.67 -5.04 -12.71
CA ALA A 410 -16.73 -4.31 -13.55
C ALA A 410 -17.11 -4.42 -15.03
N VAL A 411 -17.30 -5.66 -15.50
CA VAL A 411 -17.69 -6.00 -16.88
C VAL A 411 -19.05 -5.42 -17.25
N GLN A 412 -20.03 -5.45 -16.34
CA GLN A 412 -21.33 -4.84 -16.58
C GLN A 412 -21.17 -3.34 -16.88
N LEU A 413 -20.40 -2.62 -16.06
CA LEU A 413 -20.27 -1.17 -16.19
C LEU A 413 -19.45 -0.78 -17.43
N SER A 414 -18.31 -1.44 -17.67
CA SER A 414 -17.48 -1.20 -18.86
C SER A 414 -18.22 -1.50 -20.16
N SER A 415 -19.05 -2.55 -20.18
CA SER A 415 -19.86 -2.93 -21.35
C SER A 415 -21.16 -2.13 -21.48
N GLY A 416 -21.47 -1.22 -20.55
CA GLY A 416 -22.69 -0.40 -20.58
C GLY A 416 -24.00 -1.19 -20.33
N LEU A 417 -23.91 -2.37 -19.74
CA LEU A 417 -25.04 -3.27 -19.54
C LEU A 417 -25.96 -2.82 -18.40
N ARG A 418 -27.27 -3.04 -18.58
CA ARG A 418 -28.28 -2.75 -17.56
C ARG A 418 -28.81 -4.02 -16.91
N VAL A 419 -28.22 -4.41 -15.78
CA VAL A 419 -28.50 -5.67 -15.07
C VAL A 419 -28.47 -5.46 -13.55
N HIS A 420 -29.41 -6.09 -12.84
CA HIS A 420 -29.42 -6.19 -11.38
C HIS A 420 -28.57 -7.40 -10.95
N ILE A 421 -27.24 -7.24 -10.93
CA ILE A 421 -26.27 -8.35 -10.84
C ILE A 421 -26.48 -9.29 -9.66
N LEU A 422 -26.83 -8.80 -8.46
CA LEU A 422 -27.00 -9.67 -7.29
C LEU A 422 -28.19 -10.60 -7.48
N ARG A 423 -29.34 -10.04 -7.87
CA ARG A 423 -30.58 -10.82 -8.05
C ARG A 423 -30.56 -11.70 -9.28
N ILE A 424 -29.87 -11.28 -10.34
CA ILE A 424 -29.86 -11.97 -11.62
C ILE A 424 -28.83 -13.10 -11.67
N LEU A 425 -27.61 -12.87 -11.18
CA LEU A 425 -26.48 -13.80 -11.37
C LEU A 425 -26.22 -14.72 -10.19
N PHE A 426 -26.82 -14.44 -9.02
CA PHE A 426 -26.59 -15.20 -7.80
C PHE A 426 -27.90 -15.66 -7.18
N CYS A 427 -27.91 -16.90 -6.66
CA CYS A 427 -29.08 -17.45 -5.98
C CYS A 427 -29.28 -16.79 -4.59
N PRO A 428 -30.46 -16.94 -3.96
CA PRO A 428 -30.74 -16.30 -2.66
C PRO A 428 -29.77 -16.69 -1.54
N ILE A 429 -29.24 -17.92 -1.55
CA ILE A 429 -28.24 -18.37 -0.56
C ILE A 429 -26.92 -17.63 -0.80
N GLY A 430 -26.41 -17.63 -2.03
CA GLY A 430 -25.19 -16.92 -2.39
C GLY A 430 -25.27 -15.41 -2.15
N GLN A 431 -26.44 -14.79 -2.33
CA GLN A 431 -26.65 -13.38 -2.02
C GLN A 431 -26.43 -13.06 -0.53
N ARG A 432 -26.83 -13.98 0.37
CA ARG A 432 -26.65 -13.81 1.82
C ARG A 432 -25.20 -13.95 2.26
N ALA A 433 -24.34 -14.59 1.45
CA ALA A 433 -22.93 -14.78 1.78
C ALA A 433 -22.06 -13.53 1.52
N PHE A 434 -22.52 -12.58 0.70
CA PHE A 434 -21.75 -11.37 0.40
C PHE A 434 -21.57 -10.46 1.60
N PHE A 435 -20.44 -9.77 1.63
CA PHE A 435 -20.06 -8.75 2.61
C PHE A 435 -19.89 -9.25 4.05
N HIS A 436 -19.87 -10.57 4.25
CA HIS A 436 -19.36 -11.16 5.48
C HIS A 436 -17.83 -11.01 5.55
N SER A 437 -17.27 -11.11 6.76
CA SER A 437 -15.82 -11.17 6.97
C SER A 437 -15.23 -12.31 6.13
N LEU A 438 -14.10 -12.06 5.45
CA LEU A 438 -13.57 -13.00 4.46
C LEU A 438 -13.08 -14.32 5.07
N ASP A 439 -12.81 -14.37 6.37
CA ASP A 439 -12.45 -15.58 7.12
C ASP A 439 -13.67 -16.37 7.64
N SER A 440 -14.88 -15.89 7.39
CA SER A 440 -16.12 -16.57 7.77
C SER A 440 -16.48 -17.71 6.82
N HIS A 441 -17.42 -18.56 7.26
CA HIS A 441 -17.83 -19.76 6.54
C HIS A 441 -19.34 -19.77 6.26
N PRO A 442 -19.88 -18.78 5.51
CA PRO A 442 -21.28 -18.79 5.12
C PRO A 442 -21.56 -19.91 4.12
N LEU A 443 -22.82 -20.31 4.02
CA LEU A 443 -23.25 -21.29 3.02
C LEU A 443 -23.16 -20.68 1.62
N ILE A 444 -22.35 -21.30 0.75
CA ILE A 444 -22.19 -20.93 -0.66
C ILE A 444 -22.47 -22.17 -1.51
N PRO A 445 -23.42 -22.12 -2.48
CA PRO A 445 -23.63 -23.23 -3.39
C PRO A 445 -22.50 -23.30 -4.42
N LEU A 446 -21.59 -24.26 -4.25
CA LEU A 446 -20.41 -24.45 -5.09
C LEU A 446 -20.71 -25.30 -6.36
N ASP A 447 -21.43 -26.40 -6.21
CA ASP A 447 -21.54 -27.42 -7.29
C ASP A 447 -22.86 -27.37 -8.07
N LYS A 448 -23.96 -26.96 -7.43
CA LYS A 448 -25.29 -26.93 -8.06
C LYS A 448 -26.01 -25.64 -7.75
N VAL A 449 -26.16 -24.84 -8.79
CA VAL A 449 -27.04 -23.67 -8.82
C VAL A 449 -28.23 -24.02 -9.70
N ASP A 450 -29.41 -23.51 -9.36
CA ASP A 450 -30.65 -23.68 -10.14
C ASP A 450 -30.42 -23.36 -11.63
N ASP A 451 -30.97 -24.20 -12.52
CA ASP A 451 -30.93 -24.04 -13.98
C ASP A 451 -31.37 -22.63 -14.41
N ALA A 452 -32.33 -22.03 -13.70
CA ALA A 452 -32.77 -20.67 -13.96
C ALA A 452 -31.71 -19.59 -13.68
N VAL A 453 -30.78 -19.83 -12.74
CA VAL A 453 -29.62 -18.94 -12.51
C VAL A 453 -28.56 -19.17 -13.58
N MET A 454 -28.31 -20.43 -13.95
CA MET A 454 -27.36 -20.80 -15.00
C MET A 454 -27.73 -20.17 -16.34
N GLU A 455 -29.01 -20.22 -16.72
CA GLU A 455 -29.55 -19.58 -17.91
C GLU A 455 -29.36 -18.05 -17.88
N ARG A 456 -29.62 -17.41 -16.75
CA ARG A 456 -29.40 -15.95 -16.59
C ARG A 456 -27.93 -15.56 -16.67
N ARG A 457 -27.02 -16.41 -16.18
CA ARG A 457 -25.57 -16.21 -16.33
C ARG A 457 -25.14 -16.35 -17.79
N HIS A 458 -25.69 -17.32 -18.52
CA HIS A 458 -25.49 -17.45 -19.98
C HIS A 458 -25.89 -16.16 -20.72
N GLN A 459 -27.12 -15.71 -20.53
CA GLN A 459 -27.65 -14.51 -21.17
C GLN A 459 -26.85 -13.25 -20.83
N PHE A 460 -26.28 -13.18 -19.62
CA PHE A 460 -25.38 -12.09 -19.24
C PHE A 460 -24.08 -12.14 -20.04
N LEU A 461 -23.40 -13.28 -20.10
CA LEU A 461 -22.13 -13.41 -20.81
C LEU A 461 -22.29 -13.30 -22.33
N GLU A 462 -23.42 -13.71 -22.90
CA GLU A 462 -23.75 -13.47 -24.31
C GLU A 462 -23.83 -11.96 -24.62
N LYS A 463 -24.51 -11.19 -23.76
CA LYS A 463 -24.56 -9.73 -23.91
C LYS A 463 -23.18 -9.07 -23.77
N VAL A 464 -22.32 -9.59 -22.90
CA VAL A 464 -20.93 -9.14 -22.79
C VAL A 464 -20.15 -9.48 -24.05
N ALA A 465 -20.35 -10.66 -24.64
CA ALA A 465 -19.72 -11.02 -25.91
C ALA A 465 -20.11 -10.06 -27.04
N GLU A 466 -21.39 -9.69 -27.11
CA GLU A 466 -21.95 -8.78 -28.10
C GLU A 466 -21.46 -7.33 -27.94
N GLN A 467 -21.41 -6.81 -26.70
CA GLN A 467 -21.28 -5.37 -26.43
C GLN A 467 -19.96 -4.97 -25.74
N GLY A 468 -19.26 -5.93 -25.13
CA GLY A 468 -18.06 -5.70 -24.34
C GLY A 468 -16.79 -5.53 -25.18
N SER A 469 -15.80 -4.89 -24.58
CA SER A 469 -14.44 -4.80 -25.11
C SER A 469 -13.72 -6.16 -25.05
N ASP A 470 -12.56 -6.27 -25.70
CA ASP A 470 -11.73 -7.48 -25.60
C ASP A 470 -11.28 -7.79 -24.16
N SER A 471 -11.08 -6.76 -23.34
CA SER A 471 -10.81 -6.92 -21.91
C SER A 471 -12.00 -7.53 -21.18
N ASP A 472 -13.20 -7.05 -21.47
CA ASP A 472 -14.45 -7.56 -20.88
C ASP A 472 -14.69 -9.01 -21.28
N ARG A 473 -14.43 -9.36 -22.54
CA ARG A 473 -14.53 -10.74 -23.05
C ARG A 473 -13.52 -11.69 -22.38
N ARG A 474 -12.32 -11.21 -22.03
CA ARG A 474 -11.33 -12.00 -21.26
C ARG A 474 -11.81 -12.26 -19.83
N LEU A 475 -12.34 -11.24 -19.16
CA LEU A 475 -12.90 -11.38 -17.82
C LEU A 475 -14.16 -12.27 -17.80
N ALA A 476 -15.02 -12.14 -18.81
CA ALA A 476 -16.19 -12.99 -19.01
C ALA A 476 -15.83 -14.47 -19.20
N ARG A 477 -14.72 -14.77 -19.87
CA ARG A 477 -14.20 -16.15 -19.99
C ARG A 477 -13.85 -16.76 -18.64
N ILE A 478 -13.25 -15.98 -17.74
CA ILE A 478 -12.96 -16.44 -16.38
C ILE A 478 -14.26 -16.83 -15.67
N LEU A 479 -15.28 -15.96 -15.72
CA LEU A 479 -16.60 -16.26 -15.13
C LEU A 479 -17.27 -17.49 -15.77
N SER A 480 -17.15 -17.65 -17.10
CA SER A 480 -17.68 -18.81 -17.81
C SER A 480 -17.07 -20.12 -17.30
N CYS A 481 -15.76 -20.16 -17.12
CA CYS A 481 -15.04 -21.33 -16.62
C CYS A 481 -15.44 -21.63 -15.17
N GLU A 482 -15.38 -20.64 -14.29
CA GLU A 482 -15.68 -20.83 -12.87
C GLU A 482 -17.15 -21.18 -12.59
N TRP A 483 -18.07 -20.74 -13.46
CA TRP A 483 -19.49 -21.09 -13.36
C TRP A 483 -19.84 -22.39 -14.06
N ASN A 484 -18.87 -23.09 -14.66
CA ASN A 484 -19.07 -24.31 -15.45
C ASN A 484 -20.19 -24.13 -16.49
N LEU A 485 -20.27 -22.95 -17.11
CA LEU A 485 -21.16 -22.73 -18.23
C LEU A 485 -20.59 -23.46 -19.44
N THR A 486 -21.45 -23.96 -20.33
CA THR A 486 -21.01 -24.59 -21.58
C THR A 486 -20.16 -23.60 -22.38
N VAL A 487 -18.84 -23.73 -22.23
CA VAL A 487 -17.80 -22.87 -22.82
C VAL A 487 -18.03 -22.75 -24.34
N ASP A 488 -18.47 -23.84 -24.96
CA ASP A 488 -18.85 -23.91 -26.36
C ASP A 488 -19.87 -22.84 -26.76
N THR A 489 -20.92 -22.58 -25.98
CA THR A 489 -21.99 -21.63 -26.36
C THR A 489 -21.51 -20.18 -26.30
N ILE A 490 -20.73 -19.82 -25.28
CA ILE A 490 -20.21 -18.44 -25.13
C ILE A 490 -19.11 -18.15 -26.14
N GLN A 491 -18.20 -19.10 -26.38
CA GLN A 491 -17.15 -18.98 -27.40
C GLN A 491 -17.77 -18.94 -28.81
N THR A 492 -18.81 -19.75 -29.06
CA THR A 492 -19.66 -19.69 -30.26
C THR A 492 -20.25 -18.29 -30.44
N THR A 493 -20.87 -17.73 -29.40
CA THR A 493 -21.46 -16.37 -29.46
C THR A 493 -20.39 -15.30 -29.71
N GLN A 494 -19.21 -15.39 -29.10
CA GLN A 494 -18.09 -14.46 -29.33
C GLN A 494 -17.60 -14.48 -30.78
N VAL A 495 -17.37 -15.67 -31.33
CA VAL A 495 -16.99 -15.84 -32.74
C VAL A 495 -18.07 -15.26 -33.67
N LEU A 496 -19.34 -15.57 -33.42
CA LEU A 496 -20.44 -15.01 -34.21
C LEU A 496 -20.52 -13.48 -34.11
N CYS A 497 -20.21 -12.88 -32.96
CA CYS A 497 -20.16 -11.42 -32.79
C CYS A 497 -19.01 -10.78 -33.56
N HIS A 498 -17.79 -11.36 -33.49
CA HIS A 498 -16.67 -10.91 -34.32
C HIS A 498 -17.02 -10.96 -35.81
N LEU A 499 -17.71 -12.01 -36.25
CA LEU A 499 -18.20 -12.14 -37.62
C LEU A 499 -19.37 -11.19 -37.96
N ARG A 500 -20.20 -10.76 -37.01
CA ARG A 500 -21.17 -9.68 -37.25
C ARG A 500 -20.52 -8.31 -37.37
N ALA A 501 -19.37 -8.12 -36.71
CA ALA A 501 -18.61 -6.88 -36.69
C ALA A 501 -17.54 -6.78 -37.82
N GLY A 502 -17.38 -7.80 -38.65
CA GLY A 502 -16.36 -7.81 -39.72
C GLY A 502 -14.93 -8.13 -39.25
N GLN A 503 -14.77 -8.56 -38.00
CA GLN A 503 -13.48 -8.84 -37.35
C GLN A 503 -13.03 -10.29 -37.57
N ASP A 504 -12.89 -10.70 -38.83
CA ASP A 504 -12.69 -12.09 -39.24
C ASP A 504 -11.39 -12.71 -38.71
N GLU A 505 -10.32 -11.93 -38.62
CA GLU A 505 -9.06 -12.36 -38.01
C GLU A 505 -9.22 -12.73 -36.52
N SER A 506 -9.99 -11.92 -35.77
CA SER A 506 -10.28 -12.20 -34.36
C SER A 506 -11.18 -13.44 -34.23
N ALA A 507 -12.21 -13.55 -35.08
CA ALA A 507 -13.08 -14.72 -35.14
C ALA A 507 -12.30 -16.02 -35.43
N SER A 508 -11.39 -15.98 -36.40
CA SER A 508 -10.59 -17.15 -36.79
C SER A 508 -9.65 -17.62 -35.68
N ARG A 509 -9.10 -16.71 -34.86
CA ARG A 509 -8.26 -17.08 -33.71
C ARG A 509 -9.07 -17.74 -32.60
N GLU A 510 -10.30 -17.27 -32.36
CA GLU A 510 -11.18 -17.78 -31.32
C GLU A 510 -11.96 -19.04 -31.74
N MET A 511 -11.93 -19.42 -33.02
CA MET A 511 -12.55 -20.65 -33.52
C MET A 511 -11.84 -21.94 -33.09
N ALA A 512 -10.59 -21.86 -32.61
CA ALA A 512 -9.85 -23.03 -32.14
C ALA A 512 -10.53 -23.62 -30.88
N GLY A 513 -11.16 -24.78 -31.03
CA GLY A 513 -11.80 -25.52 -29.93
C GLY A 513 -13.33 -25.45 -29.88
N ILE A 514 -13.99 -24.72 -30.79
CA ILE A 514 -15.47 -24.71 -30.85
C ILE A 514 -15.99 -26.01 -31.48
N ALA A 515 -16.88 -26.70 -30.76
CA ALA A 515 -17.65 -27.79 -31.35
C ALA A 515 -18.55 -27.26 -32.48
N GLN A 516 -18.41 -27.81 -33.69
CA GLN A 516 -19.20 -27.43 -34.87
C GLN A 516 -20.64 -27.95 -34.76
N SER A 517 -21.41 -27.38 -33.84
CA SER A 517 -22.82 -27.70 -33.66
C SER A 517 -23.61 -27.32 -34.91
N GLU A 518 -24.70 -28.04 -35.17
CA GLU A 518 -25.62 -27.75 -36.27
C GLU A 518 -26.10 -26.29 -36.24
N HIS A 519 -26.40 -25.77 -35.04
CA HIS A 519 -26.82 -24.38 -34.87
C HIS A 519 -25.70 -23.40 -35.26
N PHE A 520 -24.45 -23.62 -34.83
CA PHE A 520 -23.33 -22.75 -35.16
C PHE A 520 -23.13 -22.67 -36.67
N VAL A 521 -23.09 -23.81 -37.35
CA VAL A 521 -22.91 -23.90 -38.80
C VAL A 521 -24.07 -23.24 -39.55
N GLN A 522 -25.30 -23.39 -39.04
CA GLN A 522 -26.45 -22.70 -39.59
C GLN A 522 -26.30 -21.19 -39.47
N THR A 523 -25.93 -20.65 -38.30
CA THR A 523 -25.73 -19.21 -38.10
C THR A 523 -24.60 -18.64 -38.95
N MET A 524 -23.49 -19.38 -39.10
CA MET A 524 -22.40 -19.05 -40.03
C MET A 524 -22.90 -18.91 -41.47
N THR A 525 -23.77 -19.82 -41.91
CA THR A 525 -24.40 -19.77 -43.24
C THR A 525 -25.26 -18.51 -43.39
N ARG A 526 -26.07 -18.18 -42.37
CA ARG A 526 -26.92 -16.98 -42.37
C ARG A 526 -26.08 -15.70 -42.47
N LEU A 527 -24.99 -15.62 -41.71
CA LEU A 527 -24.07 -14.48 -41.72
C LEU A 527 -23.40 -14.29 -43.08
N LEU A 528 -22.91 -15.37 -43.69
CA LEU A 528 -22.30 -15.31 -45.02
C LEU A 528 -23.31 -14.87 -46.09
N ALA A 529 -24.55 -15.36 -46.01
CA ALA A 529 -25.63 -14.92 -46.90
C ALA A 529 -25.96 -13.43 -46.71
N ALA A 530 -25.99 -12.95 -45.46
CA ALA A 530 -26.20 -11.54 -45.12
C ALA A 530 -25.08 -10.65 -45.67
N ARG A 531 -23.81 -11.04 -45.51
CA ARG A 531 -22.65 -10.33 -46.11
C ARG A 531 -22.71 -10.29 -47.63
N THR A 532 -23.13 -11.39 -48.26
CA THR A 532 -23.27 -11.48 -49.72
C THR A 532 -24.38 -10.57 -50.25
N LEU A 533 -25.51 -10.47 -49.53
CA LEU A 533 -26.57 -9.52 -49.85
C LEU A 533 -26.07 -8.07 -49.75
N ARG A 534 -25.30 -7.77 -48.70
CA ARG A 534 -24.79 -6.43 -48.49
C ARG A 534 -23.74 -6.04 -49.53
N LEU A 535 -22.86 -6.97 -49.92
CA LEU A 535 -21.96 -6.81 -51.06
C LEU A 535 -22.73 -6.47 -52.35
N ALA A 536 -23.85 -7.14 -52.61
CA ALA A 536 -24.67 -6.86 -53.79
C ALA A 536 -25.30 -5.46 -53.78
N GLU A 537 -25.74 -4.99 -52.60
CA GLU A 537 -26.26 -3.64 -52.40
C GLU A 537 -25.16 -2.58 -52.66
N GLU A 538 -23.97 -2.75 -52.09
CA GLU A 538 -22.87 -1.78 -52.20
C GLU A 538 -22.24 -1.73 -53.60
N GLU A 539 -22.14 -2.87 -54.28
CA GLU A 539 -21.62 -2.97 -55.66
C GLU A 539 -22.69 -2.76 -56.73
N ASN A 540 -23.92 -2.38 -56.36
CA ASN A 540 -25.07 -2.21 -57.27
C ASN A 540 -25.26 -3.40 -58.24
N THR A 541 -25.02 -4.62 -57.76
CA THR A 541 -25.02 -5.82 -58.59
C THR A 541 -26.43 -6.42 -58.68
N VAL A 542 -26.92 -6.62 -59.90
CA VAL A 542 -28.25 -7.20 -60.13
C VAL A 542 -28.17 -8.74 -60.08
N LEU A 543 -28.65 -9.31 -58.96
CA LEU A 543 -28.80 -10.75 -58.80
C LEU A 543 -30.03 -11.28 -59.54
N THR A 544 -30.00 -12.53 -60.00
CA THR A 544 -31.22 -13.18 -60.50
C THR A 544 -32.25 -13.31 -59.38
N SER A 545 -33.54 -13.34 -59.74
CA SER A 545 -34.64 -13.53 -58.77
C SER A 545 -34.44 -14.77 -57.89
N ALA A 546 -33.93 -15.87 -58.47
CA ALA A 546 -33.63 -17.10 -57.75
C ALA A 546 -32.47 -16.95 -56.73
N HIS A 547 -31.39 -16.24 -57.09
CA HIS A 547 -30.26 -15.99 -56.19
C HIS A 547 -30.63 -15.02 -55.07
N LEU A 548 -31.34 -13.95 -55.39
CA LEU A 548 -31.81 -12.98 -54.40
C LEU A 548 -32.77 -13.62 -53.38
N SER A 549 -33.72 -14.43 -53.87
CA SER A 549 -34.66 -15.16 -53.00
C SER A 549 -33.90 -16.13 -52.08
N PHE A 550 -32.97 -16.93 -52.62
CA PHE A 550 -32.18 -17.85 -51.82
C PHE A 550 -31.38 -17.15 -50.72
N LEU A 551 -30.64 -16.08 -51.06
CA LEU A 551 -29.81 -15.36 -50.09
C LEU A 551 -30.67 -14.68 -49.02
N THR A 552 -31.80 -14.08 -49.40
CA THR A 552 -32.71 -13.42 -48.45
C THR A 552 -33.32 -14.41 -47.47
N THR A 553 -33.80 -15.56 -47.95
CA THR A 553 -34.34 -16.63 -47.10
C THR A 553 -33.26 -17.23 -46.20
N THR A 554 -32.04 -17.39 -46.71
CA THR A 554 -30.92 -17.96 -45.95
C THR A 554 -30.40 -17.00 -44.88
N ALA A 555 -30.31 -15.70 -45.17
CA ALA A 555 -29.84 -14.70 -44.22
C ALA A 555 -30.81 -14.50 -43.05
N GLY A 556 -32.12 -14.49 -43.31
CA GLY A 556 -33.13 -14.20 -42.29
C GLY A 556 -32.86 -12.88 -41.57
N ASP A 557 -32.96 -12.88 -40.24
CA ASP A 557 -32.75 -11.69 -39.41
C ASP A 557 -31.29 -11.19 -39.39
N GLU A 558 -30.31 -12.04 -39.75
CA GLU A 558 -28.90 -11.62 -39.79
C GLU A 558 -28.66 -10.54 -40.86
N LYS A 559 -29.54 -10.40 -41.86
CA LYS A 559 -29.47 -9.28 -42.82
C LYS A 559 -29.44 -7.91 -42.11
N MET A 560 -30.12 -7.77 -40.98
CA MET A 560 -30.22 -6.51 -40.23
C MET A 560 -29.14 -6.36 -39.15
N ARG A 561 -28.31 -7.39 -38.93
CA ARG A 561 -27.32 -7.46 -37.83
C ARG A 561 -25.87 -7.28 -38.31
N VAL A 562 -25.66 -7.34 -39.62
CA VAL A 562 -24.37 -7.11 -40.25
C VAL A 562 -24.31 -5.61 -40.60
N ASP A 563 -23.64 -4.81 -39.77
CA ASP A 563 -23.54 -3.36 -39.95
C ASP A 563 -22.10 -2.88 -39.69
N TRP A 564 -21.38 -2.53 -40.76
CA TRP A 564 -20.10 -1.83 -40.68
C TRP A 564 -20.00 -0.79 -41.80
N SER A 565 -19.61 0.43 -41.43
CA SER A 565 -19.69 1.61 -42.29
C SER A 565 -18.47 1.85 -43.20
N ASN A 566 -17.37 1.12 -43.01
CA ASN A 566 -16.06 1.45 -43.60
C ASN A 566 -15.31 0.27 -44.28
N SER A 567 -15.93 -0.89 -44.49
CA SER A 567 -15.19 -2.08 -44.93
C SER A 567 -15.34 -2.36 -46.43
N ASP A 568 -14.26 -2.83 -47.06
CA ASP A 568 -14.31 -3.46 -48.38
C ASP A 568 -15.14 -4.76 -48.29
N TRP A 569 -16.38 -4.71 -48.76
CA TRP A 569 -17.30 -5.85 -48.70
C TRP A 569 -16.83 -7.04 -49.54
N LYS A 570 -15.99 -6.84 -50.56
CA LYS A 570 -15.39 -7.95 -51.31
C LYS A 570 -14.38 -8.68 -50.44
N GLU A 571 -13.52 -7.94 -49.73
CA GLU A 571 -12.58 -8.57 -48.79
C GLU A 571 -13.33 -9.21 -47.62
N ALA A 572 -14.39 -8.59 -47.08
CA ALA A 572 -15.18 -9.17 -45.99
C ALA A 572 -15.86 -10.50 -46.36
N VAL A 573 -16.33 -10.65 -47.61
CA VAL A 573 -16.87 -11.95 -48.08
C VAL A 573 -15.73 -12.94 -48.32
N ARG A 574 -14.59 -12.50 -48.85
CA ARG A 574 -13.41 -13.33 -49.11
C ARG A 574 -12.77 -13.85 -47.82
N SER A 575 -12.60 -13.02 -46.80
CA SER A 575 -12.04 -13.39 -45.50
C SER A 575 -12.93 -14.38 -44.76
N PHE A 576 -14.25 -14.17 -44.78
CA PHE A 576 -15.20 -15.14 -44.24
C PHE A 576 -15.13 -16.47 -45.02
N GLY A 577 -15.00 -16.42 -46.35
CA GLY A 577 -14.81 -17.61 -47.17
C GLY A 577 -13.59 -18.44 -46.75
N LYS A 578 -12.45 -17.80 -46.47
CA LYS A 578 -11.26 -18.49 -45.94
C LYS A 578 -11.53 -19.20 -44.61
N ILE A 579 -12.32 -18.58 -43.73
CA ILE A 579 -12.73 -19.19 -42.46
C ILE A 579 -13.58 -20.45 -42.71
N VAL A 580 -14.55 -20.37 -43.62
CA VAL A 580 -15.43 -21.48 -43.98
C VAL A 580 -14.65 -22.63 -44.62
N ALA A 581 -13.70 -22.33 -45.52
CA ALA A 581 -12.84 -23.33 -46.15
C ALA A 581 -11.96 -24.08 -45.13
N GLY A 582 -11.66 -23.45 -43.98
CA GLY A 582 -10.94 -24.08 -42.87
C GLY A 582 -11.80 -24.97 -41.96
N LEU A 583 -13.13 -25.02 -42.15
CA LEU A 583 -14.04 -25.82 -41.32
C LEU A 583 -14.21 -27.25 -41.84
N SER A 584 -13.97 -28.25 -40.99
CA SER A 584 -14.28 -29.67 -41.27
C SER A 584 -15.79 -29.99 -41.16
N LEU A 585 -16.60 -29.48 -42.09
CA LEU A 585 -18.07 -29.64 -42.07
C LEU A 585 -18.53 -31.03 -42.55
N GLN A 586 -19.59 -31.56 -41.94
CA GLN A 586 -20.27 -32.76 -42.47
C GLN A 586 -20.97 -32.45 -43.81
N PRO A 587 -21.11 -33.43 -44.73
CA PRO A 587 -21.64 -33.21 -46.07
C PRO A 587 -23.02 -32.54 -46.11
N GLN A 588 -23.89 -32.79 -45.13
CA GLN A 588 -25.22 -32.17 -45.08
C GLN A 588 -25.18 -30.65 -44.85
N PHE A 589 -24.09 -30.11 -44.29
CA PHE A 589 -23.95 -28.69 -44.00
C PHE A 589 -23.15 -27.91 -45.06
N LEU A 590 -22.55 -28.60 -46.04
CA LEU A 590 -21.80 -27.96 -47.13
C LEU A 590 -22.69 -27.30 -48.19
N ALA A 591 -23.87 -27.86 -48.45
CA ALA A 591 -24.70 -27.47 -49.60
C ALA A 591 -25.04 -25.95 -49.64
N PRO A 592 -25.39 -25.30 -48.51
CA PRO A 592 -25.63 -23.86 -48.50
C PRO A 592 -24.37 -23.04 -48.80
N PHE A 593 -23.21 -23.42 -48.23
CA PHE A 593 -21.95 -22.72 -48.46
C PHE A 593 -21.49 -22.84 -49.92
N ILE A 594 -21.57 -24.02 -50.52
CA ILE A 594 -21.27 -24.24 -51.94
C ILE A 594 -22.16 -23.35 -52.82
N ARG A 595 -23.46 -23.26 -52.50
CA ARG A 595 -24.39 -22.42 -53.26
C ARG A 595 -24.08 -20.93 -53.15
N ILE A 596 -23.73 -20.45 -51.95
CA ILE A 596 -23.27 -19.06 -51.76
C ILE A 596 -21.93 -18.82 -52.46
N GLY A 597 -21.02 -19.79 -52.42
CA GLY A 597 -19.73 -19.77 -53.15
C GLY A 597 -19.90 -19.69 -54.66
N GLY A 598 -20.85 -20.44 -55.23
CA GLY A 598 -21.19 -20.36 -56.65
C GLY A 598 -21.73 -18.98 -57.06
N ILE A 599 -22.59 -18.38 -56.23
CA ILE A 599 -23.09 -17.02 -56.44
C ILE A 599 -21.93 -16.02 -56.40
N THR A 600 -21.12 -16.06 -55.35
CA THR A 600 -20.04 -15.08 -55.17
C THR A 600 -18.93 -15.20 -56.22
N THR A 601 -18.65 -16.41 -56.70
CA THR A 601 -17.75 -16.66 -57.83
C THR A 601 -18.34 -16.13 -59.14
N GLN A 602 -19.63 -16.36 -59.39
CA GLN A 602 -20.30 -15.92 -60.62
C GLN A 602 -20.33 -14.40 -60.78
N TYR A 603 -20.63 -13.66 -59.71
CA TYR A 603 -20.84 -12.20 -59.79
C TYR A 603 -19.58 -11.39 -59.48
N TRP A 604 -18.68 -11.88 -58.61
CA TRP A 604 -17.51 -11.11 -58.15
C TRP A 604 -16.18 -11.87 -58.22
N GLY A 605 -16.17 -13.13 -58.68
CA GLY A 605 -14.94 -13.94 -58.76
C GLY A 605 -14.34 -14.29 -57.39
N ILE A 606 -15.16 -14.35 -56.35
CA ILE A 606 -14.72 -14.68 -54.98
C ILE A 606 -15.05 -16.14 -54.67
N PRO A 607 -14.05 -17.04 -54.59
CA PRO A 607 -14.26 -18.40 -54.13
C PRO A 607 -14.37 -18.44 -52.59
N ILE A 608 -15.32 -19.22 -52.07
CA ILE A 608 -15.61 -19.37 -50.63
C ILE A 608 -15.33 -20.80 -50.15
N VAL A 609 -15.63 -21.79 -50.99
CA VAL A 609 -15.39 -23.21 -50.74
C VAL A 609 -14.88 -23.77 -52.06
N ASP A 610 -13.79 -24.56 -52.02
CA ASP A 610 -13.28 -25.29 -53.18
C ASP A 610 -14.18 -26.49 -53.55
#